data_AF-H9F106-F1
#
_entry.id   AF-H9F106-F1
#
_cell.length_a   1.000
_cell.length_b   1.000
_cell.length_c   1.000
_cell.angle_alpha   90.00
_cell.angle_beta   90.00
_cell.angle_gamma   90.00
#
_symmetry.space_group_name_H-M   'P 1'
#
loop_
_entity.id
_entity.type
_entity.pdbx_description
1 polymer ?
#
loop_
_entity_poly.entity_id
_entity_poly.type
_entity_poly.pdbx_seq_one_letter_code
_entity_poly.pdbx_strand_id
1 'polypeptide(L)' 'MEETYTDSLDPEKLLQCPYDKNHQIRACRFPYHLIKCRKNHPDVASKLATCPFNARHQVPRAEISHHIS' A
#
# COMPACT_ATOMS: atom_id res chain seq x y z
N MET A 1 6.05 -11.08 -28.96
CA MET A 1 6.14 -11.85 -27.71
C MET A 1 7.12 -11.10 -26.84
N GLU A 2 6.65 -10.00 -26.24
CA GLU A 2 7.44 -9.12 -25.37
C GLU A 2 6.73 -9.11 -24.02
N GLU A 3 6.75 -10.26 -23.37
CA GLU A 3 6.37 -10.37 -21.98
C GLU A 3 7.65 -10.56 -21.17
N THR A 4 7.68 -9.90 -20.01
CA THR A 4 8.68 -10.03 -18.95
C THR A 4 9.96 -9.22 -19.17
N TYR A 5 10.03 -8.03 -18.60
CA TYR A 5 11.08 -7.60 -17.66
C TYR A 5 10.71 -6.17 -17.24
N THR A 6 10.62 -5.93 -15.92
CA THR A 6 10.31 -4.64 -15.27
C THR A 6 8.88 -4.09 -15.42
N ASP A 7 7.89 -4.65 -14.68
CA ASP A 7 6.60 -3.99 -14.39
C ASP A 7 6.34 -3.83 -12.85
N SER A 8 7.43 -3.82 -12.07
CA SER A 8 7.35 -3.74 -10.60
C SER A 8 7.61 -2.33 -10.07
N LEU A 9 8.02 -1.39 -10.93
CA LEU A 9 8.54 -0.07 -10.55
C LEU A 9 7.94 1.08 -11.36
N ASP A 10 6.93 0.82 -12.19
CA ASP A 10 6.31 1.81 -13.05
C ASP A 10 5.67 2.91 -12.21
N PRO A 11 6.19 4.15 -12.27
CA PRO A 11 5.70 5.24 -11.44
C PRO A 11 4.24 5.60 -11.76
N GLU A 12 3.77 5.25 -12.95
CA GLU A 12 2.42 5.52 -13.45
C GLU A 12 1.41 4.42 -13.13
N LYS A 13 1.88 3.24 -12.71
CA LYS A 13 1.00 2.11 -12.36
C LYS A 13 0.05 2.50 -11.25
N LEU A 14 -1.23 2.19 -11.45
CA LEU A 14 -2.27 2.46 -10.47
C LEU A 14 -2.26 1.36 -9.41
N LEU A 15 -2.04 1.76 -8.16
CA LEU A 15 -2.10 0.92 -6.98
C LEU A 15 -3.41 1.20 -6.24
N GLN A 16 -4.08 0.13 -5.81
CA GLN A 16 -5.29 0.24 -5.00
C GLN A 16 -4.93 0.62 -3.56
N CYS A 17 -5.67 1.56 -2.97
CA CYS A 17 -5.45 1.94 -1.59
C CYS A 17 -5.94 0.83 -0.64
N PRO A 18 -5.17 0.48 0.40
CA PRO A 18 -5.60 -0.49 1.41
C PRO A 18 -6.65 0.07 2.39
N TYR A 19 -6.82 1.39 2.46
CA TYR A 19 -7.84 2.02 3.30
C TYR A 19 -9.20 2.13 2.61
N ASP A 20 -9.22 2.27 1.28
CA ASP A 20 -10.42 2.44 0.48
C ASP A 20 -10.27 1.75 -0.89
N LYS A 21 -11.19 0.84 -1.22
CA LYS A 21 -11.10 0.03 -2.45
C LYS A 21 -11.41 0.82 -3.73
N ASN A 22 -12.05 1.98 -3.61
CA ASN A 22 -12.38 2.84 -4.76
C ASN A 22 -11.20 3.74 -5.14
N HIS A 23 -10.21 3.89 -4.26
CA HIS A 23 -9.02 4.67 -4.55
C HIS A 23 -8.00 3.87 -5.36
N GLN A 24 -7.76 4.33 -6.58
CA GLN A 24 -6.64 3.90 -7.42
C GLN A 24 -5.66 5.06 -7.62
N ILE A 25 -4.44 4.90 -7.15
CA ILE A 25 -3.46 5.98 -7.05
C ILE A 25 -2.17 5.54 -7.72
N ARG A 26 -1.58 6.43 -8.53
CA ARG A 26 -0.28 6.18 -9.17
C ARG A 26 0.79 5.84 -8.14
N ALA A 27 1.66 4.88 -8.44
CA ALA A 27 2.73 4.43 -7.57
C ALA A 27 3.62 5.58 -7.07
N CYS A 28 3.88 6.58 -7.91
CA CYS A 28 4.66 7.77 -7.54
C CYS A 28 3.98 8.66 -6.48
N ARG A 29 2.64 8.67 -6.42
CA ARG A 29 1.84 9.46 -5.47
C ARG A 29 1.41 8.64 -4.24
N PHE A 30 1.57 7.32 -4.30
CA PHE A 30 1.08 6.38 -3.29
C PHE A 30 1.58 6.68 -1.86
N PRO A 31 2.88 6.95 -1.61
CA PRO A 31 3.36 7.22 -0.25
C PRO A 31 2.69 8.44 0.38
N TYR A 32 2.53 9.51 -0.39
CA TYR A 32 1.86 10.73 0.06
C TYR A 32 0.36 10.50 0.30
N HIS A 33 -0.28 9.74 -0.58
CA HIS A 33 -1.68 9.35 -0.41
C HIS A 33 -1.90 8.55 0.88
N LEU A 34 -1.06 7.55 1.17
CA LEU A 34 -1.20 6.72 2.37
C LEU A 34 -1.22 7.56 3.64
N ILE A 35 -0.34 8.55 3.78
CA ILE A 35 -0.28 9.43 4.96
C ILE A 35 -1.61 10.19 5.16
N LYS A 36 -2.19 10.73 4.07
CA LYS A 36 -3.45 11.47 4.13
C LYS A 36 -4.64 10.54 4.36
N CYS A 37 -4.72 9.45 3.61
CA CYS A 37 -5.83 8.52 3.65
C CYS A 37 -5.91 7.82 5.01
N ARG A 38 -4.76 7.47 5.62
CA ARG A 38 -4.69 6.96 7.00
C ARG A 38 -5.39 7.86 8.02
N LYS A 39 -5.24 9.18 7.89
CA LYS A 39 -5.86 10.15 8.81
C LYS A 39 -7.37 10.25 8.64
N ASN A 40 -7.88 9.98 7.44
CA ASN A 40 -9.32 10.05 7.13
C ASN A 40 -10.05 8.73 7.42
N HIS A 41 -9.34 7.61 7.52
CA HIS A 41 -9.91 6.28 7.79
C HIS A 41 -9.32 5.65 9.07
N PRO A 42 -9.55 6.23 10.26
CA PRO A 42 -8.98 5.73 11.52
C PRO A 42 -9.41 4.28 11.83
N ASP A 43 -10.65 3.90 11.50
CA ASP A 43 -11.17 2.54 11.72
C ASP A 43 -10.37 1.48 10.97
N VAL A 44 -10.04 1.75 9.70
CA VAL A 44 -9.24 0.84 8.88
C VAL A 44 -7.77 0.92 9.27
N ALA A 45 -7.27 2.12 9.59
CA ALA A 45 -5.91 2.32 10.05
C ALA A 45 -5.59 1.61 11.38
N SER A 46 -6.59 1.38 12.24
CA SER A 46 -6.41 0.58 13.46
C SER A 46 -6.19 -0.91 13.17
N LYS A 47 -6.71 -1.40 12.04
CA LYS A 47 -6.66 -2.81 11.61
C LYS A 47 -5.47 -3.11 10.70
N LEU A 48 -4.81 -2.09 10.18
CA LEU A 48 -3.65 -2.21 9.31
C LEU A 48 -2.38 -1.72 10.00
N ALA A 49 -1.27 -2.39 9.74
CA ALA A 49 0.07 -1.99 10.14
C ALA A 49 0.91 -1.75 8.89
N THR A 50 1.80 -0.76 8.94
CA THR A 50 2.80 -0.54 7.90
C THR A 50 3.96 -1.51 8.09
N CYS A 51 4.35 -2.21 7.04
CA CYS A 51 5.51 -3.09 7.04
C CYS A 51 6.80 -2.29 7.34
N PRO A 52 7.66 -2.74 8.26
CA PRO A 52 8.92 -2.04 8.58
C PRO A 52 9.90 -2.01 7.40
N PHE A 53 9.80 -2.95 6.46
CA PHE A 53 10.68 -3.06 5.30
C PHE A 53 10.17 -2.30 4.06
N ASN A 54 8.88 -2.00 3.99
CA ASN A 54 8.29 -1.30 2.85
C ASN A 54 7.13 -0.40 3.30
N ALA A 55 7.39 0.91 3.34
CA ALA A 55 6.42 1.91 3.76
C ALA A 55 5.16 1.99 2.87
N ARG A 56 5.19 1.42 1.66
CA ARG A 56 4.01 1.31 0.78
C ARG A 56 3.17 0.07 1.09
N HIS A 57 3.74 -0.91 1.78
CA HIS A 57 3.08 -2.16 2.10
C HIS A 57 2.34 -2.04 3.42
N GLN A 58 1.03 -2.25 3.38
CA GLN A 58 0.19 -2.34 4.56
C GLN A 58 -0.35 -3.75 4.69
N VAL A 59 -0.20 -4.29 5.88
CA VAL A 59 -0.62 -5.65 6.22
C VAL A 59 -1.63 -5.58 7.36
N PRO A 60 -2.53 -6.57 7.48
CA PRO A 60 -3.39 -6.69 8.65
C PRO A 60 -2.56 -6.73 9.93
N ARG A 61 -2.96 -5.95 10.92
CA ARG A 61 -2.24 -5.83 12.20
C ARG A 61 -2.16 -7.16 12.95
N ALA A 62 -3.10 -8.08 12.72
CA ALA A 62 -3.05 -9.43 13.25
C ALA A 62 -1.93 -10.28 12.62
N GLU A 63 -1.58 -10.01 11.37
CA GLU A 63 -0.63 -10.81 10.58
C GLU A 63 0.77 -10.20 10.54
N ILE A 64 0.95 -8.94 11.00
CA ILE A 64 2.26 -8.27 11.00
C ILE A 64 3.35 -9.10 11.69
N SER A 65 3.03 -9.77 12.80
CA SER A 65 4.01 -10.60 13.54
C SER A 65 4.51 -11.77 12.70
N HIS A 66 3.61 -12.43 11.97
CA HIS A 66 3.97 -13.51 11.05
C HIS A 66 4.67 -12.97 9.80
N HIS A 67 4.34 -11.75 9.37
CA HIS A 67 4.94 -11.09 8.21
C HIS A 67 6.39 -10.67 8.43
N ILE A 68 6.79 -10.34 9.66
CA ILE A 68 8.15 -9.86 9.99
C ILE A 68 9.07 -10.93 10.58
N SER A 69 8.56 -12.16 10.82
CA SER A 69 9.33 -13.26 11.42
C SER A 69 10.18 -14.00 10.40
#